data_AF-A0A948F0D9-F1
#
_entry.id   AF-A0A948F0D9-F1
#
_cell.length_a   1.000
_cell.length_b   1.000
_cell.length_c   1.000
_cell.angle_alpha   90.00
_cell.angle_beta   90.00
_cell.angle_gamma   90.00
#
_symmetry.space_group_name_H-M   'P 1'
#
loop_
_entity.id
_entity.type
_entity.pdbx_description
1 polymer ?
#
loop_
_entity_poly.entity_id
_entity_poly.type
_entity_poly.pdbx_seq_one_letter_code
_entity_poly.pdbx_strand_id
1 'polypeptide(L)'
;MNLRTHVQEMVEHGKLDEIDMLLGVEPRAVRYLVSLTYRTEPEVRRVACRGVALAARYHPDLVQQVVRRLIWAMNDESGTNALTAPEVVKAIADERPEVLLPLVPDLARLAADEGLKDGLAGVLQTVAGSFPGAVGRGIQDSLNKRFRKNSKRGKKHGKCGCGQ
;
A
#
# COMPACT_ATOMS: atom_id res chain seq x y z
N MET A 1 7.34 1.64 30.08
CA MET A 1 6.25 2.07 29.17
C MET A 1 6.15 1.07 28.02
N ASN A 2 4.95 0.61 27.65
CA ASN A 2 4.79 -0.31 26.52
C ASN A 2 4.94 0.47 25.20
N LEU A 3 5.66 -0.10 24.22
CA LEU A 3 5.83 0.46 22.87
C LEU A 3 4.52 0.94 22.24
N ARG A 4 3.42 0.20 22.43
CA ARG A 4 2.10 0.61 21.94
C ARG A 4 1.65 1.96 22.50
N THR A 5 1.71 2.11 23.82
CA THR A 5 1.30 3.33 24.54
C THR A 5 2.20 4.49 24.11
N HIS A 6 3.49 4.22 23.94
CA HIS A 6 4.44 5.25 23.50
C HIS A 6 4.16 5.75 22.09
N VAL A 7 3.91 4.85 21.13
CA VAL A 7 3.50 5.24 19.78
C VAL A 7 2.19 6.03 19.79
N GLN A 8 1.22 5.59 20.59
CA GLN A 8 -0.06 6.29 20.72
C GLN A 8 0.12 7.73 21.23
N GLU A 9 0.88 7.92 22.31
CA GLU A 9 1.16 9.26 22.84
C GLU A 9 1.86 10.15 21.83
N MET A 10 2.86 9.64 21.10
CA MET A 10 3.53 10.41 20.06
C MET A 10 2.58 10.84 18.94
N VAL A 11 1.68 9.96 18.52
CA VAL A 11 0.68 10.28 17.48
C VAL A 11 -0.33 11.32 17.98
N GLU A 12 -0.85 11.15 19.21
CA GLU A 12 -1.82 12.06 19.82
C GLU A 12 -1.24 13.48 20.01
N HIS A 13 0.07 13.59 20.26
CA HIS A 13 0.75 14.87 20.41
C HIS A 13 1.42 15.37 19.11
N GLY A 14 1.25 14.68 17.98
CA GLY A 14 1.80 15.10 16.68
C GLY A 14 3.34 15.09 16.59
N LYS A 15 4.01 14.28 17.42
CA LYS A 15 5.48 14.22 17.55
C LYS A 15 6.14 13.44 16.40
N LEU A 16 6.02 13.95 15.17
CA LEU A 16 6.50 13.26 13.96
C LEU A 16 8.02 13.01 13.97
N ASP A 17 8.82 13.93 14.49
CA ASP A 17 10.28 13.75 14.59
C ASP A 17 10.65 12.61 15.55
N GLU A 18 9.93 12.48 16.67
CA GLU A 18 10.12 11.37 17.61
C GLU A 18 9.66 10.03 16.99
N ILE A 19 8.60 10.05 16.19
CA ILE A 19 8.14 8.89 15.42
C ILE A 19 9.21 8.46 14.40
N ASP A 20 9.80 9.39 13.65
CA ASP A 20 10.85 9.10 12.66
C ASP A 20 12.06 8.44 13.32
N MET A 21 12.53 9.02 14.44
CA MET A 21 13.63 8.46 15.23
C MET A 21 13.31 7.05 15.75
N LEU A 22 12.10 6.84 16.28
CA LEU A 22 11.68 5.50 16.76
C LEU A 22 11.68 4.48 15.62
N LEU A 23 11.18 4.85 14.44
CA LEU A 23 11.07 3.94 13.30
C LEU A 23 12.43 3.48 12.79
N GLY A 24 13.48 4.29 12.94
CA GLY A 24 14.85 3.89 12.62
C GLY A 24 15.37 2.72 13.46
N VAL A 25 14.87 2.55 14.69
CA VAL A 25 15.35 1.53 15.64
C VAL A 25 14.33 0.43 15.96
N GLU A 26 13.03 0.68 15.80
CA GLU A 26 11.95 -0.24 16.18
C GLU A 26 10.91 -0.42 15.06
N PRO A 27 11.13 -1.36 14.13
CA PRO A 27 10.20 -1.64 13.03
C PRO A 27 8.81 -2.10 13.51
N ARG A 28 8.69 -2.67 14.72
CA ARG A 28 7.41 -3.13 15.26
C ARG A 28 6.47 -1.96 15.51
N ALA A 29 6.97 -0.73 15.64
CA ALA A 29 6.16 0.47 15.80
C ALA A 29 5.17 0.68 14.64
N VAL A 30 5.53 0.27 13.42
CA VAL A 30 4.69 0.41 12.21
C VAL A 30 3.32 -0.23 12.40
N ARG A 31 3.23 -1.39 13.06
CA ARG A 31 1.94 -2.07 13.27
C ARG A 31 0.99 -1.24 14.13
N TYR A 32 1.52 -0.48 15.08
CA TYR A 32 0.73 0.37 15.96
C TYR A 32 0.29 1.63 15.23
N LEU A 33 1.16 2.22 14.40
CA LEU A 33 0.80 3.30 13.50
C LEU A 33 -0.34 2.89 12.56
N VAL A 34 -0.25 1.73 11.91
CA VAL A 34 -1.32 1.18 11.07
C VAL A 34 -2.62 0.99 11.87
N SER A 35 -2.57 0.54 13.13
CA SER A 35 -3.80 0.45 13.93
C SER A 35 -4.43 1.82 14.21
N LEU A 36 -3.63 2.88 14.29
CA LEU A 36 -4.11 4.24 14.55
C LEU A 36 -4.67 4.92 13.29
N THR A 37 -4.39 4.42 12.08
CA THR A 37 -5.00 4.93 10.84
C THR A 37 -6.49 4.59 10.74
N TYR A 38 -7.03 3.77 11.65
CA TYR A 38 -8.47 3.45 11.72
C TYR A 38 -9.22 4.26 12.78
N ARG A 39 -8.56 5.23 13.43
CA ARG A 39 -9.17 6.06 14.47
C ARG A 39 -10.21 7.02 13.89
N THR A 40 -11.21 7.35 14.69
CA THR A 40 -12.27 8.30 14.32
C THR A 40 -11.73 9.72 14.22
N GLU A 41 -10.75 10.05 15.07
CA GLU A 41 -10.13 11.36 15.18
C GLU A 41 -9.26 11.67 13.94
N PRO A 42 -9.62 12.67 13.10
CA PRO A 42 -8.90 12.94 11.85
C PRO A 42 -7.43 13.31 12.07
N GLU A 43 -7.11 14.06 13.13
CA GLU A 43 -5.73 14.46 13.43
C GLU A 43 -4.85 13.26 13.79
N VAL A 44 -5.37 12.32 14.60
CA VAL A 44 -4.68 11.08 14.96
C VAL A 44 -4.42 10.24 13.71
N ARG A 45 -5.42 10.09 12.83
CA ARG A 45 -5.23 9.37 11.56
C ARG A 45 -4.17 10.04 10.70
N ARG A 46 -4.23 11.36 10.52
CA ARG A 46 -3.30 12.11 9.67
C ARG A 46 -1.86 11.92 10.13
N VAL A 47 -1.61 12.02 11.44
CA VAL A 47 -0.27 11.79 12.03
C VAL A 47 0.14 10.33 11.88
N ALA A 48 -0.76 9.38 12.10
CA ALA A 48 -0.48 7.96 11.93
C ALA A 48 -0.14 7.59 10.47
N CYS A 49 -0.89 8.11 9.49
CA CYS A 49 -0.62 7.93 8.05
C CYS A 49 0.77 8.45 7.68
N ARG A 50 1.13 9.65 8.16
CA ARG A 50 2.47 10.20 8.00
C ARG A 50 3.54 9.34 8.66
N GLY A 51 3.29 8.83 9.86
CA GLY A 51 4.19 7.88 10.52
C GLY A 51 4.43 6.61 9.71
N VAL A 52 3.37 6.02 9.13
CA VAL A 52 3.52 4.85 8.23
C VAL A 52 4.34 5.21 6.99
N ALA A 53 4.17 6.42 6.45
CA ALA A 53 4.94 6.91 5.32
C ALA A 53 6.43 7.10 5.66
N LEU A 54 6.75 7.69 6.82
CA LEU A 54 8.13 7.84 7.32
C LEU A 54 8.82 6.49 7.47
N ALA A 55 8.10 5.44 7.87
CA ALA A 55 8.65 4.10 7.99
C ALA A 55 9.24 3.56 6.68
N ALA A 56 8.82 4.08 5.51
CA ALA A 56 9.35 3.72 4.20
C ALA A 56 10.81 4.15 4.00
N ARG A 57 11.32 5.09 4.81
CA ARG A 57 12.73 5.50 4.81
C ARG A 57 13.65 4.39 5.29
N TYR A 58 13.19 3.62 6.28
CA TYR A 58 13.99 2.60 6.96
C TYR A 58 13.58 1.17 6.57
N HIS A 59 12.28 0.93 6.37
CA HIS A 59 11.69 -0.40 6.19
C HIS A 59 10.78 -0.46 4.94
N PRO A 60 11.30 -0.19 3.73
CA PRO A 60 10.48 -0.11 2.52
C PRO A 60 9.71 -1.41 2.24
N ASP A 61 10.31 -2.58 2.48
CA ASP A 61 9.65 -3.88 2.27
C ASP A 61 8.49 -4.10 3.24
N LEU A 62 8.63 -3.67 4.49
CA LEU A 62 7.57 -3.74 5.50
C LEU A 62 6.40 -2.84 5.09
N VAL A 63 6.69 -1.62 4.64
CA VAL A 63 5.66 -0.69 4.15
C VAL A 63 4.98 -1.25 2.91
N GLN A 64 5.70 -1.86 1.97
CA GLN A 64 5.06 -2.55 0.83
C GLN A 64 4.11 -3.66 1.29
N GLN A 65 4.47 -4.45 2.31
CA GLN A 65 3.58 -5.47 2.86
C GLN A 65 2.32 -4.87 3.49
N VAL A 66 2.46 -3.74 4.19
CA VAL A 66 1.32 -2.98 4.72
C VAL A 66 0.41 -2.53 3.56
N VAL A 67 0.97 -1.91 2.53
CA VAL A 67 0.17 -1.44 1.37
C VAL A 67 -0.51 -2.61 0.65
N ARG A 68 0.14 -3.77 0.48
CA ARG A 68 -0.51 -4.96 -0.10
C ARG A 68 -1.73 -5.41 0.70
N ARG A 69 -1.66 -5.36 2.03
CA ARG A 69 -2.80 -5.68 2.91
C ARG A 69 -3.92 -4.64 2.79
N LEU A 70 -3.56 -3.37 2.69
CA LEU A 70 -4.52 -2.28 2.48
C LEU A 70 -5.21 -2.40 1.12
N ILE A 71 -4.47 -2.69 0.05
CA ILE A 71 -5.02 -2.97 -1.29
C ILE A 71 -6.01 -4.13 -1.23
N TRP A 72 -5.69 -5.19 -0.50
CA TRP A 72 -6.62 -6.31 -0.32
C TRP A 72 -7.88 -5.91 0.44
N ALA A 73 -7.74 -5.14 1.52
CA ALA A 73 -8.87 -4.65 2.32
C ALA A 73 -9.73 -3.60 1.61
N MET A 74 -9.21 -2.91 0.58
CA MET A 74 -9.99 -2.01 -0.27
C MET A 74 -10.80 -2.76 -1.33
N ASN A 75 -10.51 -4.03 -1.59
CA ASN A 75 -11.27 -4.82 -2.55
C ASN A 75 -12.65 -5.17 -1.95
N ASP A 76 -13.72 -5.00 -2.73
CA ASP A 76 -15.11 -5.18 -2.30
C ASP A 76 -15.39 -6.61 -1.78
N GLU A 77 -14.65 -7.60 -2.28
CA GLU A 77 -14.65 -8.99 -1.82
C GLU A 77 -14.20 -9.18 -0.36
N SER A 78 -13.56 -8.19 0.26
CA SER A 78 -13.01 -8.29 1.61
C SER A 78 -14.05 -8.11 2.72
N GLY A 79 -15.26 -7.63 2.38
CA GLY A 79 -16.33 -7.31 3.34
C GLY A 79 -15.94 -6.26 4.39
N THR A 80 -14.80 -5.60 4.23
CA THR A 80 -14.22 -4.66 5.19
C THR A 80 -14.18 -3.28 4.57
N ASN A 81 -14.84 -2.29 5.20
CA ASN A 81 -14.76 -0.90 4.75
C ASN A 81 -13.41 -0.30 5.16
N ALA A 82 -12.37 -0.50 4.34
CA ALA A 82 -11.05 0.11 4.54
C ALA A 82 -11.02 1.58 4.09
N LEU A 83 -11.98 2.39 4.57
CA LEU A 83 -12.20 3.78 4.15
C LEU A 83 -10.95 4.67 4.31
N THR A 84 -10.06 4.32 5.23
CA THR A 84 -8.83 5.10 5.50
C THR A 84 -7.60 4.59 4.75
N ALA A 85 -7.69 3.45 4.06
CA ALA A 85 -6.58 2.90 3.30
C ALA A 85 -6.07 3.85 2.20
N PRO A 86 -6.93 4.55 1.42
CA PRO A 86 -6.46 5.55 0.47
C PRO A 86 -5.63 6.67 1.11
N GLU A 87 -5.98 7.13 2.32
CA GLU A 87 -5.23 8.17 3.04
C GLU A 87 -3.80 7.71 3.35
N VAL A 88 -3.63 6.45 3.77
CA VAL A 88 -2.30 5.87 4.05
C VAL A 88 -1.47 5.75 2.79
N VAL A 89 -2.06 5.23 1.70
CA VAL A 89 -1.35 5.06 0.43
C VAL A 89 -0.96 6.43 -0.13
N LYS A 90 -1.80 7.46 0.03
CA LYS A 90 -1.50 8.84 -0.36
C LYS A 90 -0.34 9.41 0.45
N ALA A 91 -0.34 9.25 1.77
CA ALA A 91 0.79 9.69 2.60
C ALA A 91 2.11 9.04 2.17
N ILE A 92 2.10 7.74 1.85
CA ILE A 92 3.28 7.03 1.33
C ILE A 92 3.69 7.57 -0.05
N ALA A 93 2.73 7.86 -0.93
CA ALA A 93 3.04 8.41 -2.25
C ALA A 93 3.70 9.79 -2.16
N ASP A 94 3.25 10.62 -1.23
CA ASP A 94 3.79 11.98 -1.04
C ASP A 94 5.18 11.98 -0.39
N GLU A 95 5.49 10.96 0.42
CA GLU A 95 6.76 10.85 1.14
C GLU A 95 7.81 10.03 0.37
N ARG A 96 7.44 8.85 -0.13
CA ARG A 96 8.33 7.85 -0.76
C ARG A 96 7.61 7.11 -1.91
N PRO A 97 7.33 7.78 -3.05
CA PRO A 97 6.57 7.20 -4.15
C PRO A 97 7.22 5.95 -4.77
N GLU A 98 8.55 5.79 -4.65
CA GLU A 98 9.29 4.64 -5.15
C GLU A 98 8.83 3.31 -4.56
N VAL A 99 8.36 3.33 -3.30
CA VAL A 99 7.87 2.14 -2.58
C VAL A 99 6.59 1.59 -3.21
N LEU A 100 5.82 2.44 -3.90
CA LEU A 100 4.58 2.05 -4.56
C LEU A 100 4.79 1.49 -5.96
N LEU A 101 5.97 1.64 -6.57
CA LEU A 101 6.22 1.20 -7.95
C LEU A 101 5.87 -0.27 -8.22
N PRO A 102 6.18 -1.24 -7.34
CA PRO A 102 5.81 -2.63 -7.55
C PRO A 102 4.30 -2.89 -7.43
N LEU A 103 3.55 -1.94 -6.87
CA LEU A 103 2.12 -2.04 -6.52
C LEU A 103 1.23 -1.23 -7.46
N VAL A 104 1.83 -0.38 -8.30
CA VAL A 104 1.16 0.45 -9.32
C VAL A 104 0.08 -0.31 -10.10
N PRO A 105 0.30 -1.54 -10.61
CA PRO A 105 -0.72 -2.24 -11.38
C PRO A 105 -1.98 -2.58 -10.56
N ASP A 106 -1.80 -2.92 -9.28
CA ASP A 106 -2.90 -3.23 -8.37
C ASP A 106 -3.64 -1.95 -7.96
N LEU A 107 -2.90 -0.86 -7.71
CA LEU A 107 -3.46 0.46 -7.44
C LEU A 107 -4.23 1.02 -8.64
N ALA A 108 -3.70 0.87 -9.86
CA ALA A 108 -4.36 1.29 -11.09
C ALA A 108 -5.66 0.51 -11.34
N ARG A 109 -5.69 -0.78 -10.99
CA ARG A 109 -6.91 -1.58 -11.05
C ARG A 109 -7.96 -1.07 -10.07
N LEU A 110 -7.59 -0.84 -8.80
CA LEU A 110 -8.53 -0.33 -7.78
C LEU A 110 -9.03 1.09 -8.10
N ALA A 111 -8.20 1.93 -8.72
CA ALA A 111 -8.60 3.27 -9.14
C ALA A 111 -9.66 3.27 -10.25
N ALA A 112 -9.93 2.13 -10.90
CA ALA A 112 -11.03 1.99 -11.85
C ALA A 112 -12.39 1.80 -11.15
N ASP A 113 -12.40 1.46 -9.86
CA ASP A 113 -13.62 1.33 -9.07
C ASP A 113 -14.08 2.73 -8.62
N GLU A 114 -15.32 3.13 -8.95
CA GLU A 114 -15.81 4.50 -8.76
C GLU A 114 -15.71 5.00 -7.30
N GLY A 115 -15.84 4.11 -6.30
CA GLY A 115 -15.71 4.48 -4.89
C GLY A 115 -14.28 4.78 -4.42
N LEU A 116 -13.26 4.36 -5.17
CA LEU A 116 -11.84 4.51 -4.82
C LEU A 116 -11.07 5.41 -5.80
N LYS A 117 -11.70 5.72 -6.94
CA LYS A 117 -11.14 6.49 -8.05
C LYS A 117 -10.49 7.79 -7.60
N ASP A 118 -11.21 8.64 -6.88
CA ASP A 118 -10.69 9.95 -6.48
C ASP A 118 -9.51 9.83 -5.49
N GLY A 119 -9.64 8.92 -4.52
CA GLY A 119 -8.59 8.67 -3.51
C GLY A 119 -7.30 8.11 -4.10
N LEU A 120 -7.41 7.22 -5.10
CA LEU A 120 -6.26 6.55 -5.73
C LEU A 120 -5.74 7.27 -6.99
N ALA A 121 -6.56 8.09 -7.66
CA ALA A 121 -6.11 8.89 -8.80
C ALA A 121 -4.99 9.86 -8.38
N GLY A 122 -5.16 10.54 -7.24
CA GLY A 122 -4.12 11.41 -6.68
C GLY A 122 -2.83 10.68 -6.34
N VAL A 123 -2.92 9.42 -5.87
CA VAL A 123 -1.75 8.55 -5.64
C VAL A 123 -1.02 8.26 -6.94
N LEU A 124 -1.74 7.80 -7.96
CA LEU A 124 -1.15 7.45 -9.26
C LEU A 124 -0.55 8.67 -9.96
N GLN A 125 -1.16 9.84 -9.82
CA GLN A 125 -0.61 11.11 -10.32
C GLN A 125 0.71 11.47 -9.62
N THR A 126 0.78 11.38 -8.28
CA THR A 126 2.02 11.63 -7.54
C THR A 126 3.13 10.67 -7.98
N VAL A 127 2.82 9.38 -8.12
CA VAL A 127 3.81 8.36 -8.57
C VAL A 127 4.25 8.63 -10.01
N ALA A 128 3.31 8.97 -10.91
CA ALA A 128 3.62 9.26 -12.31
C ALA A 128 4.47 10.53 -12.47
N GLY A 129 4.20 11.57 -11.66
CA GLY A 129 4.98 12.80 -11.64
C GLY A 129 6.40 12.59 -11.12
N SER A 130 6.57 11.72 -10.12
CA SER A 130 7.89 11.40 -9.54
C SER A 130 8.69 10.43 -10.42
N PHE A 131 8.01 9.51 -11.11
CA PHE A 131 8.63 8.50 -11.97
C PHE A 131 7.93 8.41 -13.34
N PRO A 132 8.25 9.32 -14.28
CA PRO A 132 7.63 9.33 -15.59
C PRO A 132 7.74 7.97 -16.32
N GLY A 133 6.60 7.53 -16.84
CA GLY A 133 6.46 6.25 -17.53
C GLY A 133 6.51 5.00 -16.65
N ALA A 134 6.75 5.11 -15.34
CA ALA A 134 6.75 3.95 -14.46
C ALA A 134 5.35 3.32 -14.31
N VAL A 135 4.31 4.16 -14.33
CA VAL A 135 2.91 3.68 -14.35
C VAL A 135 2.63 2.85 -15.59
N GLY A 136 2.94 3.39 -16.78
CA GLY A 136 2.76 2.70 -18.05
C GLY A 136 3.57 1.40 -18.13
N ARG A 137 4.86 1.43 -17.76
CA ARG A 137 5.73 0.24 -17.72
C ARG A 137 5.20 -0.83 -16.77
N GLY A 138 4.79 -0.45 -15.56
CA GLY A 138 4.26 -1.39 -14.56
C GLY A 138 3.00 -2.11 -15.05
N ILE A 139 2.08 -1.38 -15.70
CA ILE A 139 0.88 -1.94 -16.31
C ILE A 139 1.25 -2.89 -17.46
N GLN A 140 2.12 -2.45 -18.37
CA GLN A 140 2.57 -3.25 -19.51
C GLN A 140 3.23 -4.57 -19.06
N ASP A 141 4.12 -4.52 -18.07
CA ASP A 141 4.79 -5.70 -17.52
C ASP A 141 3.81 -6.68 -16.88
N SER A 142 2.79 -6.15 -16.18
CA SER A 142 1.75 -6.96 -15.56
C SER A 142 0.88 -7.68 -16.60
N LEU A 143 0.53 -6.99 -17.70
CA LEU A 143 -0.18 -7.58 -18.83
C LEU A 143 0.67 -8.69 -19.49
N ASN A 144 1.93 -8.40 -19.79
CA ASN A 144 2.87 -9.36 -20.38
C ASN A 144 3.02 -10.63 -19.51
N LYS A 145 3.10 -10.48 -18.18
CA LYS A 145 3.15 -11.61 -17.24
C LYS A 145 1.87 -12.46 -17.28
N ARG A 146 0.69 -11.83 -17.37
CA ARG A 146 -0.60 -12.55 -17.46
C ARG A 146 -0.71 -13.36 -18.76
N PHE A 147 -0.35 -12.78 -19.91
CA PHE A 147 -0.32 -13.50 -21.19
C PHE A 147 0.60 -14.73 -21.14
N ARG A 148 1.80 -14.59 -20.57
CA ARG A 148 2.74 -15.71 -20.39
C ARG A 148 2.18 -16.82 -19.49
N LYS A 149 1.48 -16.47 -18.41
CA LYS A 149 0.83 -17.47 -17.52
C LYS A 149 -0.29 -18.23 -18.22
N ASN A 150 -1.12 -17.54 -19.01
CA ASN A 150 -2.23 -18.16 -19.74
C ASN A 150 -1.74 -19.11 -20.84
N SER A 151 -0.68 -18.75 -21.57
CA SER A 151 -0.05 -19.63 -22.57
C SER A 151 0.48 -20.95 -21.95
N LYS A 152 1.02 -20.91 -20.73
CA LYS A 152 1.47 -22.11 -20.00
C LYS A 152 0.32 -22.99 -19.49
N ARG A 153 -0.85 -22.43 -19.16
CA ARG A 153 -2.03 -23.19 -18.73
C ARG A 153 -2.70 -23.94 -19.87
N GLY A 154 -2.73 -23.35 -21.07
CA GLY A 154 -3.26 -24.01 -22.28
C GLY A 154 -2.45 -25.25 -22.69
N LYS A 155 -1.12 -25.24 -22.52
CA LYS A 155 -0.26 -26.41 -22.82
C LYS A 155 -0.41 -27.58 -21.84
N LYS A 156 -0.92 -27.36 -20.62
CA LYS A 156 -1.12 -28.44 -19.63
C LYS A 156 -2.42 -29.23 -19.83
N HIS A 157 -3.43 -28.69 -20.50
CA HIS A 157 -4.71 -29.37 -20.75
C HIS A 157 -4.70 -30.24 -22.03
N GLY A 158 -3.63 -30.23 -22.83
CA GLY A 158 -3.47 -31.09 -24.01
C GLY A 158 -2.79 -32.45 -23.75
N LYS A 159 -2.62 -32.87 -22.50
CA LYS A 159 -2.00 -34.15 -22.11
C LYS A 159 -2.91 -34.97 -21.16
N CYS A 160 -4.16 -35.15 -21.55
CA CYS A 160 -4.96 -36.33 -21.18
C CYS A 160 -5.24 -37.03 -22.52
N GLY A 161 -4.34 -37.85 -23.05
CA GLY A 161 -4.00 -39.12 -22.45
C GLY A 161 -5.12 -40.14 -22.71
N CYS A 162 -5.50 -40.32 -23.98
CA CYS A 162 -6.18 -41.54 -24.44
C CYS A 162 -5.28 -42.72 -24.10
N GLY A 163 -5.57 -43.40 -22.99
CA GLY A 163 -4.86 -44.59 -22.54
C GLY A 163 -5.88 -45.69 -22.28
N GLN A 164 -6.12 -46.45 -23.34
CA GLN A 164 -6.52 -47.87 -23.41
C GLN A 164 -7.78 -48.33 -22.67
#